data_AF-D0U615-F1
#
_entry.id   AF-D0U615-F1
#
_cell.length_a   1.000
_cell.length_b   1.000
_cell.length_c   1.000
_cell.angle_alpha   90.00
_cell.angle_beta   90.00
_cell.angle_gamma   90.00
#
_symmetry.space_group_name_H-M   'P 1'
#
loop_
_entity.id
_entity.type
_entity.pdbx_description
1 polymer ?
#
loop_
_entity_poly.entity_id
_entity_poly.type
_entity_poly.pdbx_seq_one_letter_code
_entity_poly.pdbx_strand_id
1 'polypeptide(L)'
;MERDEKRASAPALAHVEATVGKKIAGIVGDQAAKRLIGKLALALDAFEKGRYQDAKRIIIPITRECEGVHLIHEIAGLSLYRLGQWRDAADHLEKARAAMPASTLNHPVLADCYRALMRYEKVDELWKELKDASPDPAIVAEGRIVAASAQADKGDIQNAVRIMQQTKKDPAKVREHHLREWYVLADLYDRSGDVINAREWFKKIAHNDPDFSDIRDRLSAIGSH
;
A
#
# COMPACT_ATOMS: atom_id res chain seq x y z
N MET A 1 7.93 -22.01 -24.37
CA MET A 1 6.93 -21.30 -23.55
C MET A 1 7.21 -21.46 -22.04
N GLU A 2 7.58 -22.65 -21.55
CA GLU A 2 7.87 -22.89 -20.11
C GLU A 2 9.19 -22.30 -19.57
N ARG A 3 10.13 -21.88 -20.44
CA ARG A 3 11.41 -21.29 -20.03
C ARG A 3 11.30 -19.83 -19.60
N ASP A 4 10.30 -19.10 -20.09
CA ASP A 4 10.17 -17.65 -19.83
C ASP A 4 9.64 -17.36 -18.43
N GLU A 5 8.88 -18.28 -17.82
CA GLU A 5 8.35 -18.10 -16.46
C GLU A 5 9.43 -18.23 -15.36
N LYS A 6 10.60 -18.77 -15.69
CA LYS A 6 11.70 -19.00 -14.73
C LYS A 6 12.77 -17.90 -14.73
N ARG A 7 12.65 -16.89 -15.59
CA ARG A 7 13.63 -15.79 -15.69
C ARG A 7 12.94 -14.45 -15.45
N ALA A 8 13.61 -13.60 -14.68
CA ALA A 8 13.17 -12.23 -14.47
C ALA A 8 13.19 -11.47 -15.81
N SER A 9 12.28 -10.51 -15.96
CA SER A 9 12.33 -9.59 -17.10
C SER A 9 13.60 -8.71 -17.01
N ALA A 10 14.13 -8.29 -18.16
CA ALA A 10 15.29 -7.41 -18.21
C ALA A 10 15.10 -6.10 -17.43
N PRO A 11 13.92 -5.43 -17.47
CA PRO A 11 13.66 -4.25 -16.64
C PRO A 11 13.73 -4.53 -15.14
N ALA A 12 13.13 -5.62 -14.66
CA ALA A 12 13.18 -5.99 -13.25
C ALA A 12 14.61 -6.27 -12.79
N LEU A 13 15.41 -6.95 -13.62
CA LEU A 13 16.82 -7.21 -13.32
C LEU A 13 17.62 -5.91 -13.22
N ALA A 14 17.48 -5.02 -14.21
CA ALA A 14 18.17 -3.74 -14.23
C ALA A 14 17.78 -2.86 -13.02
N HIS A 15 16.49 -2.86 -12.65
CA HIS A 15 16.02 -2.15 -11.46
C HIS A 15 16.67 -2.69 -10.18
N VAL A 16 16.65 -4.01 -9.96
CA VAL A 16 17.26 -4.62 -8.77
C VAL A 16 18.76 -4.36 -8.68
N GLU A 17 19.47 -4.48 -9.80
CA GLU A 17 20.91 -4.22 -9.88
C GLU A 17 21.23 -2.76 -9.51
N ALA A 18 20.48 -1.81 -10.06
CA ALA A 18 20.63 -0.38 -9.76
C ALA A 18 20.31 -0.06 -8.30
N THR A 19 19.24 -0.65 -7.74
CA THR A 19 18.73 -0.29 -6.41
C THR A 19 19.53 -0.94 -5.28
N VAL A 20 19.89 -2.22 -5.41
CA VAL A 20 20.50 -2.99 -4.30
C VAL A 20 21.65 -3.91 -4.71
N GLY A 21 22.04 -3.96 -5.98
CA GLY A 21 23.05 -4.90 -6.48
C GLY A 21 24.38 -4.83 -5.73
N LYS A 22 24.93 -3.62 -5.55
CA LYS A 22 26.17 -3.39 -4.78
C LYS A 22 26.03 -3.79 -3.30
N LYS A 23 24.87 -3.53 -2.70
CA LYS A 23 24.60 -3.87 -1.29
C LYS A 23 24.56 -5.38 -1.09
N ILE A 24 23.88 -6.11 -1.99
CA ILE A 24 23.84 -7.58 -1.96
C ILE A 24 25.25 -8.15 -2.14
N ALA A 25 26.01 -7.67 -3.13
CA ALA A 25 27.40 -8.10 -3.37
C ALA A 25 28.30 -7.89 -2.15
N GLY A 26 28.16 -6.76 -1.45
CA GLY A 26 28.90 -6.51 -0.21
C GLY A 26 28.56 -7.44 0.95
N ILE A 27 27.38 -8.08 0.96
CA ILE A 27 26.95 -9.00 2.03
C ILE A 27 27.36 -10.43 1.72
N VAL A 28 27.14 -10.91 0.48
CA VAL A 28 27.27 -12.33 0.14
C VAL A 28 28.41 -12.64 -0.84
N GLY A 29 29.12 -11.62 -1.34
CA GLY A 29 30.12 -11.73 -2.40
C GLY A 29 29.52 -11.86 -3.80
N ASP A 30 30.31 -11.53 -4.83
CA ASP A 30 29.84 -11.38 -6.21
C ASP A 30 29.17 -12.63 -6.79
N GLN A 31 29.71 -13.80 -6.47
CA GLN A 31 29.21 -15.06 -7.03
C GLN A 31 27.81 -15.40 -6.50
N ALA A 32 27.58 -15.25 -5.19
CA ALA A 32 26.27 -15.46 -4.59
C ALA A 32 25.29 -14.33 -4.93
N ALA A 33 25.79 -13.09 -5.09
CA ALA A 33 24.97 -11.94 -5.43
C ALA A 33 24.24 -12.11 -6.76
N LYS A 34 24.88 -12.63 -7.80
CA LYS A 34 24.23 -12.90 -9.10
C LYS A 34 22.97 -13.76 -8.95
N ARG A 35 23.04 -14.81 -8.13
CA ARG A 35 21.88 -15.68 -7.86
C ARG A 35 20.78 -14.92 -7.10
N LEU A 36 21.14 -14.15 -6.07
CA LEU A 36 20.17 -13.43 -5.24
C LEU A 36 19.49 -12.30 -6.00
N ILE A 37 20.24 -11.53 -6.78
CA ILE A 37 19.72 -10.50 -7.69
C ILE A 37 18.72 -11.12 -8.66
N GLY A 38 19.06 -12.26 -9.30
CA GLY A 38 18.14 -12.95 -10.20
C GLY A 38 16.85 -13.43 -9.52
N LYS A 39 16.93 -13.95 -8.29
CA LYS A 39 15.74 -14.35 -7.51
C LYS A 39 14.89 -13.15 -7.09
N LEU A 40 15.51 -12.07 -6.63
CA LEU A 40 14.82 -10.84 -6.24
C LEU A 40 14.11 -10.21 -7.45
N ALA A 41 14.79 -10.14 -8.60
CA ALA A 41 14.19 -9.64 -9.84
C ALA A 41 13.03 -10.52 -10.32
N LEU A 42 13.13 -11.83 -10.18
CA LEU A 42 12.04 -12.75 -10.53
C LEU A 42 10.83 -12.59 -9.59
N ALA A 43 11.07 -12.37 -8.29
CA ALA A 43 10.01 -12.09 -7.32
C ALA A 43 9.34 -10.74 -7.61
N LEU A 44 10.12 -9.71 -7.95
CA LEU A 44 9.61 -8.39 -8.35
C LEU A 44 8.71 -8.50 -9.58
N ASP A 45 9.17 -9.18 -10.64
CA ASP A 45 8.38 -9.39 -11.87
C ASP A 45 7.09 -10.18 -11.60
N ALA A 46 7.14 -11.20 -10.73
CA ALA A 46 5.95 -11.91 -10.29
C ALA A 46 4.98 -11.00 -9.53
N PHE A 47 5.48 -10.14 -8.64
CA PHE A 47 4.68 -9.19 -7.86
C PHE A 47 3.99 -8.15 -8.78
N GLU A 48 4.73 -7.54 -9.70
CA GLU A 48 4.21 -6.54 -10.65
C GLU A 48 3.13 -7.14 -11.56
N LYS A 49 3.23 -8.42 -11.91
CA LYS A 49 2.22 -9.16 -12.69
C LYS A 49 1.06 -9.70 -11.84
N GLY A 50 0.97 -9.33 -10.57
CA GLY A 50 -0.11 -9.75 -9.66
C GLY A 50 0.00 -11.20 -9.16
N ARG A 51 1.10 -11.91 -9.44
CA ARG A 51 1.33 -13.29 -9.00
C ARG A 51 1.93 -13.31 -7.59
N TYR A 52 1.17 -12.82 -6.62
CA TYR A 52 1.66 -12.59 -5.24
C TYR A 52 2.10 -13.87 -4.52
N GLN A 53 1.44 -15.01 -4.76
CA GLN A 53 1.87 -16.31 -4.21
C GLN A 53 3.23 -16.74 -4.74
N ASP A 54 3.49 -16.54 -6.04
CA ASP A 54 4.80 -16.83 -6.63
C ASP A 54 5.89 -15.89 -6.09
N ALA A 55 5.59 -14.58 -6.05
CA ALA A 55 6.50 -13.58 -5.49
C ALA A 55 6.91 -13.96 -4.06
N LYS A 56 5.93 -14.26 -3.20
CA LYS A 56 6.14 -14.76 -1.82
C LYS A 56 7.02 -16.01 -1.81
N ARG A 57 6.69 -17.04 -2.61
CA ARG A 57 7.43 -18.32 -2.65
C ARG A 57 8.90 -18.13 -3.03
N ILE A 58 9.20 -17.15 -3.89
CA ILE A 58 10.55 -16.86 -4.36
C ILE A 58 11.32 -15.98 -3.36
N ILE A 59 10.67 -14.96 -2.78
CA ILE A 59 11.33 -13.95 -1.96
C ILE A 59 11.61 -14.41 -0.53
N ILE A 60 10.68 -15.14 0.10
CA ILE A 60 10.80 -15.53 1.52
C ILE A 60 12.09 -16.32 1.80
N PRO A 61 12.48 -17.32 1.00
CA PRO A 61 13.71 -18.08 1.25
C PRO A 61 14.99 -17.24 1.24
N ILE A 62 15.03 -16.12 0.52
CA ILE A 62 16.25 -15.31 0.41
C ILE A 62 16.35 -14.19 1.46
N THR A 63 15.30 -13.96 2.25
CA THR A 63 15.28 -12.91 3.28
C THR A 63 16.36 -13.09 4.34
N ARG A 64 16.67 -14.34 4.72
CA ARG A 64 17.72 -14.67 5.70
C ARG A 64 19.14 -14.51 5.15
N GLU A 65 19.31 -14.54 3.84
CA GLU A 65 20.63 -14.43 3.20
C GLU A 65 21.10 -12.97 3.12
N CYS A 66 20.18 -11.99 3.24
CA CYS A 66 20.43 -10.56 3.01
C CYS A 66 19.49 -9.67 3.84
N GLU A 67 19.47 -9.84 5.17
CA GLU A 67 18.54 -9.13 6.06
C GLU A 67 18.64 -7.59 6.01
N GLY A 68 19.82 -7.06 5.66
CA GLY A 68 20.05 -5.60 5.57
C GLY A 68 19.63 -4.98 4.23
N VAL A 69 18.90 -5.68 3.37
CA VAL A 69 18.53 -5.23 2.02
C VAL A 69 17.04 -4.88 1.98
N HIS A 70 16.72 -3.58 2.01
CA HIS A 70 15.35 -3.07 2.06
C HIS A 70 14.43 -3.69 1.01
N LEU A 71 14.86 -3.76 -0.26
CA LEU A 71 14.03 -4.22 -1.38
C LEU A 71 13.58 -5.67 -1.22
N ILE A 72 14.39 -6.54 -0.59
CA ILE A 72 13.99 -7.93 -0.31
C ILE A 72 12.82 -7.94 0.67
N HIS A 73 12.93 -7.15 1.73
CA HIS A 73 11.91 -7.04 2.77
C HIS A 73 10.65 -6.32 2.28
N GLU A 74 10.80 -5.32 1.41
CA GLU A 74 9.70 -4.62 0.77
C GLU A 74 8.87 -5.56 -0.11
N ILE A 75 9.50 -6.28 -1.04
CA ILE A 75 8.78 -7.22 -1.91
C ILE A 75 8.15 -8.37 -1.11
N ALA A 76 8.82 -8.85 -0.06
CA ALA A 76 8.23 -9.84 0.86
C ALA A 76 6.99 -9.29 1.57
N GLY A 77 7.11 -8.11 2.20
CA GLY A 77 6.04 -7.47 2.95
C GLY A 77 4.83 -7.12 2.09
N LEU A 78 5.06 -6.52 0.92
CA LEU A 78 4.00 -6.18 -0.04
C LEU A 78 3.32 -7.44 -0.59
N SER A 79 4.08 -8.50 -0.91
CA SER A 79 3.48 -9.77 -1.36
C SER A 79 2.59 -10.40 -0.30
N LEU A 80 3.04 -10.40 0.96
CA LEU A 80 2.30 -10.92 2.10
C LEU A 80 1.04 -10.09 2.38
N TYR A 81 1.15 -8.76 2.29
CA TYR A 81 0.01 -7.84 2.42
C TYR A 81 -1.07 -8.14 1.39
N ARG A 82 -0.71 -8.33 0.11
CA ARG A 82 -1.66 -8.70 -0.95
C ARG A 82 -2.31 -10.07 -0.75
N LEU A 83 -1.75 -10.91 0.11
CA LEU A 83 -2.28 -12.21 0.49
C LEU A 83 -3.02 -12.20 1.84
N GLY A 84 -3.20 -11.03 2.46
CA GLY A 84 -3.87 -10.88 3.76
C GLY A 84 -3.08 -11.43 4.94
N GLN A 85 -1.77 -11.63 4.79
CA GLN A 85 -0.89 -12.15 5.85
C GLN A 85 -0.32 -11.00 6.67
N TRP A 86 -1.21 -10.28 7.37
CA TRP A 86 -0.94 -8.96 7.97
C TRP A 86 0.24 -8.92 8.94
N ARG A 87 0.36 -9.93 9.82
CA ARG A 87 1.44 -10.01 10.81
C ARG A 87 2.80 -10.14 10.13
N ASP A 88 2.94 -11.14 9.26
CA ASP A 88 4.19 -11.37 8.54
C ASP A 88 4.52 -10.20 7.60
N ALA A 89 3.50 -9.59 6.99
CA ALA A 89 3.65 -8.40 6.16
C ALA A 89 4.24 -7.23 6.96
N ALA A 90 3.67 -6.91 8.13
CA ALA A 90 4.17 -5.87 9.01
C ALA A 90 5.63 -6.13 9.44
N ASP A 91 5.96 -7.36 9.82
CA ASP A 91 7.33 -7.73 10.24
C ASP A 91 8.36 -7.48 9.13
N HIS A 92 8.01 -7.77 7.87
CA HIS A 92 8.89 -7.50 6.74
C HIS A 92 8.94 -6.00 6.40
N LEU A 93 7.81 -5.29 6.42
CA LEU A 93 7.80 -3.85 6.13
C LEU A 93 8.54 -3.02 7.19
N GLU A 94 8.52 -3.42 8.47
CA GLU A 94 9.35 -2.79 9.51
C GLU A 94 10.84 -3.01 9.26
N LYS A 95 11.25 -4.19 8.77
CA LYS A 95 12.65 -4.43 8.37
C LYS A 95 13.06 -3.56 7.18
N ALA A 96 12.17 -3.40 6.20
CA ALA A 96 12.41 -2.50 5.06
C ALA A 96 12.56 -1.04 5.53
N ARG A 97 11.67 -0.60 6.42
CA ARG A 97 11.69 0.73 7.04
C ARG A 97 12.95 0.96 7.89
N ALA A 98 13.37 -0.01 8.68
CA ALA A 98 14.62 0.07 9.45
C ALA A 98 15.86 0.19 8.54
N ALA A 99 15.85 -0.46 7.37
CA ALA A 99 16.93 -0.36 6.39
C ALA A 99 16.91 0.94 5.57
N MET A 100 15.76 1.62 5.47
CA MET A 100 15.60 2.95 4.85
C MET A 100 14.75 3.90 5.70
N PRO A 101 15.26 4.41 6.83
CA PRO A 101 14.46 5.19 7.78
C PRO A 101 13.87 6.50 7.24
N ALA A 102 14.48 7.07 6.19
CA ALA A 102 13.99 8.28 5.54
C ALA A 102 12.86 8.03 4.54
N SER A 103 12.59 6.78 4.18
CA SER A 103 11.54 6.43 3.21
C SER A 103 10.21 6.21 3.92
N THR A 104 9.17 6.92 3.47
CA THR A 104 7.79 6.75 3.93
C THR A 104 6.91 6.03 2.92
N LEU A 105 7.49 5.52 1.83
CA LEU A 105 6.78 4.90 0.71
C LEU A 105 5.78 3.83 1.16
N ASN A 106 6.20 2.98 2.10
CA ASN A 106 5.42 1.84 2.57
C ASN A 106 4.66 2.10 3.88
N HIS A 107 4.68 3.33 4.41
CA HIS A 107 3.94 3.67 5.62
C HIS A 107 2.43 3.38 5.51
N PRO A 108 1.73 3.72 4.40
CA PRO A 108 0.31 3.40 4.30
C PRO A 108 0.02 1.90 4.37
N VAL A 109 0.81 1.07 3.70
CA VAL A 109 0.63 -0.38 3.70
C VAL A 109 0.94 -0.99 5.07
N LEU A 110 2.01 -0.53 5.72
CA LEU A 110 2.35 -0.95 7.07
C LEU A 110 1.26 -0.53 8.08
N ALA A 111 0.75 0.69 7.96
CA ALA A 111 -0.37 1.17 8.78
C ALA A 111 -1.62 0.32 8.56
N ASP A 112 -1.93 -0.09 7.32
CA ASP A 112 -3.09 -0.92 7.05
C ASP A 112 -2.93 -2.34 7.61
N CYS A 113 -1.71 -2.89 7.59
CA CYS A 113 -1.40 -4.14 8.29
C CYS A 113 -1.71 -4.02 9.80
N TYR A 114 -1.31 -2.91 10.43
CA TYR A 114 -1.59 -2.67 11.85
C TYR A 114 -3.08 -2.45 12.13
N ARG A 115 -3.79 -1.76 11.24
CA ARG A 115 -5.25 -1.61 11.32
C ARG A 115 -5.94 -2.97 11.28
N ALA A 116 -5.57 -3.84 10.34
CA ALA A 116 -6.10 -5.21 10.25
C ALA A 116 -5.78 -6.08 11.48
N LEU A 117 -4.71 -5.75 12.21
CA LEU A 117 -4.34 -6.38 13.48
C LEU A 117 -4.93 -5.67 14.72
N MET A 118 -5.80 -4.68 14.52
CA MET A 118 -6.40 -3.83 15.57
C MET A 118 -5.37 -3.10 16.45
N ARG A 119 -4.17 -2.85 15.93
CA ARG A 119 -3.09 -2.08 16.58
C ARG A 119 -3.15 -0.61 16.17
N TYR A 120 -4.25 0.04 16.53
CA TYR A 120 -4.57 1.39 16.07
C TYR A 120 -3.56 2.46 16.54
N GLU A 121 -2.89 2.23 17.66
CA GLU A 121 -1.79 3.08 18.15
C GLU A 121 -0.65 3.18 17.14
N LYS A 122 -0.32 2.07 16.46
CA LYS A 122 0.70 2.05 15.40
C LYS A 122 0.25 2.76 14.14
N VAL A 123 -1.05 2.74 13.84
CA VAL A 123 -1.63 3.52 12.75
C VAL A 123 -1.45 5.02 13.02
N ASP A 124 -1.75 5.46 14.24
CA ASP A 124 -1.62 6.86 14.64
C ASP A 124 -0.14 7.33 14.63
N GLU A 125 0.80 6.47 15.06
CA GLU A 125 2.25 6.72 14.95
C GLU A 125 2.68 6.93 13.49
N LEU A 126 2.38 5.97 12.61
CA LEU A 126 2.76 6.04 11.19
C LEU A 126 2.10 7.19 10.46
N TRP A 127 0.84 7.52 10.81
CA TRP A 127 0.15 8.66 10.25
C TRP A 127 0.80 9.98 10.65
N LYS A 128 1.25 10.10 11.90
CA LYS A 128 2.00 11.27 12.36
C LYS A 128 3.31 11.42 11.57
N GLU A 129 4.11 10.37 11.50
CA GLU A 129 5.37 10.38 10.77
C GLU A 129 5.19 10.72 9.28
N LEU A 130 4.12 10.20 8.66
CA LEU A 130 3.81 10.48 7.26
C LEU A 130 3.51 11.97 7.02
N LYS A 131 2.76 12.60 7.92
CA LYS A 131 2.49 14.04 7.86
C LYS A 131 3.76 14.86 8.06
N ASP A 132 4.59 14.47 9.02
CA ASP A 132 5.85 15.17 9.34
C ASP A 132 6.83 15.10 8.15
N ALA A 133 6.88 13.95 7.46
CA ALA A 133 7.71 13.77 6.26
C ALA A 133 7.15 14.47 5.01
N SER A 134 5.84 14.71 4.95
CA SER A 134 5.14 15.35 3.82
C SER A 134 5.58 14.83 2.44
N PRO A 135 5.46 13.52 2.16
CA PRO A 135 5.86 12.93 0.88
C PRO A 135 4.87 13.29 -0.24
N ASP A 136 4.96 12.58 -1.38
CA ASP A 136 4.04 12.74 -2.50
C ASP A 136 2.56 12.72 -2.03
N PRO A 137 1.70 13.63 -2.52
CA PRO A 137 0.30 13.70 -2.14
C PRO A 137 -0.46 12.38 -2.27
N ALA A 138 -0.13 11.53 -3.25
CA ALA A 138 -0.76 10.22 -3.39
C ALA A 138 -0.45 9.31 -2.19
N ILE A 139 0.78 9.34 -1.66
CA ILE A 139 1.16 8.55 -0.48
C ILE A 139 0.44 9.11 0.76
N VAL A 140 0.37 10.43 0.89
CA VAL A 140 -0.37 11.09 1.99
C VAL A 140 -1.86 10.74 1.94
N ALA A 141 -2.47 10.69 0.76
CA ALA A 141 -3.86 10.28 0.56
C ALA A 141 -4.10 8.85 1.04
N GLU A 142 -3.24 7.89 0.68
CA GLU A 142 -3.36 6.51 1.17
C GLU A 142 -3.25 6.44 2.70
N GLY A 143 -2.26 7.13 3.29
CA GLY A 143 -2.10 7.15 4.74
C GLY A 143 -3.30 7.78 5.46
N ARG A 144 -3.89 8.83 4.87
CA ARG A 144 -5.10 9.48 5.39
C ARG A 144 -6.30 8.53 5.38
N ILE A 145 -6.50 7.80 4.28
CA ILE A 145 -7.55 6.79 4.14
C ILE A 145 -7.41 5.73 5.25
N VAL A 146 -6.21 5.20 5.45
CA VAL A 146 -5.97 4.17 6.48
C VAL A 146 -6.21 4.73 7.89
N ALA A 147 -5.72 5.94 8.18
CA ALA A 147 -5.91 6.60 9.47
C ALA A 147 -7.40 6.87 9.76
N ALA A 148 -8.16 7.37 8.78
CA ALA A 148 -9.60 7.57 8.91
C ALA A 148 -10.35 6.24 9.10
N SER A 149 -10.00 5.23 8.32
CA SER A 149 -10.60 3.89 8.43
C SER A 149 -10.35 3.29 9.81
N ALA A 150 -9.15 3.46 10.38
CA ALA A 150 -8.85 3.02 11.74
C ALA A 150 -9.69 3.74 12.82
N GLN A 151 -10.03 5.02 12.64
CA GLN A 151 -10.97 5.70 13.56
C GLN A 151 -12.39 5.13 13.42
N ALA A 152 -12.83 4.86 12.19
CA ALA A 152 -14.13 4.26 11.92
C ALA A 152 -14.24 2.82 12.47
N ASP A 153 -13.16 2.03 12.38
CA ASP A 153 -13.09 0.68 12.95
C ASP A 153 -13.23 0.68 14.48
N LYS A 154 -12.76 1.76 15.15
CA LYS A 154 -12.96 2.01 16.58
C LYS A 154 -14.36 2.57 16.92
N GLY A 155 -15.22 2.79 15.93
CA GLY A 155 -16.55 3.37 16.09
C GLY A 155 -16.60 4.91 16.08
N ASP A 156 -15.46 5.60 15.96
CA ASP A 156 -15.41 7.06 15.90
C ASP A 156 -15.52 7.56 14.45
N ILE A 157 -16.72 7.40 13.87
CA ILE A 157 -17.02 7.82 12.50
C ILE A 157 -16.87 9.34 12.34
N GLN A 158 -17.20 10.12 13.38
CA GLN A 158 -17.10 11.58 13.32
C GLN A 158 -15.65 12.04 13.17
N ASN A 159 -14.72 11.41 13.89
CA ASN A 159 -13.31 11.71 13.72
C ASN A 159 -12.76 11.20 12.38
N ALA A 160 -13.22 10.04 11.90
CA ALA A 160 -12.88 9.54 10.56
C ALA A 160 -13.27 10.55 9.46
N VAL A 161 -14.50 11.07 9.51
CA VAL A 161 -14.97 12.13 8.59
C VAL A 161 -14.08 13.37 8.72
N ARG A 162 -13.76 13.82 9.94
CA ARG A 162 -12.89 14.99 10.16
C ARG A 162 -11.51 14.84 9.53
N ILE A 163 -10.90 13.65 9.63
CA ILE A 163 -9.60 13.34 8.99
C ILE A 163 -9.72 13.48 7.47
N MET A 164 -10.76 12.90 6.87
CA MET A 164 -10.96 12.93 5.42
C MET A 164 -11.33 14.32 4.89
N GLN A 165 -12.08 15.13 5.64
CA GLN A 165 -12.51 16.47 5.24
C GLN A 165 -11.35 17.48 5.06
N GLN A 166 -10.13 17.16 5.50
CA GLN A 166 -8.95 18.02 5.28
C GLN A 166 -8.60 18.19 3.79
N THR A 167 -9.26 17.46 2.89
CA THR A 167 -9.04 17.41 1.44
C THR A 167 -10.07 18.19 0.61
N LYS A 168 -10.95 18.99 1.23
CA LYS A 168 -12.10 19.63 0.56
C LYS A 168 -11.80 20.61 -0.59
N LYS A 169 -10.54 20.89 -0.92
CA LYS A 169 -10.22 21.73 -2.09
C LYS A 169 -10.28 20.88 -3.36
N ASP A 170 -11.11 21.28 -4.30
CA ASP A 170 -11.18 20.63 -5.59
C ASP A 170 -9.82 20.71 -6.31
N PRO A 171 -9.22 19.56 -6.67
CA PRO A 171 -7.96 19.57 -7.36
C PRO A 171 -8.16 20.09 -8.79
N ALA A 172 -7.19 20.84 -9.30
CA ALA A 172 -7.21 21.32 -10.68
C ALA A 172 -7.28 20.17 -11.71
N LYS A 173 -6.72 19.00 -11.36
CA LYS A 173 -6.84 17.77 -12.13
C LYS A 173 -7.16 16.62 -11.19
N VAL A 174 -8.32 15.99 -11.39
CA VAL A 174 -8.71 14.78 -10.66
C VAL A 174 -7.78 13.63 -11.06
N ARG A 175 -7.40 12.85 -10.06
CA ARG A 175 -6.47 11.71 -10.15
C ARG A 175 -7.07 10.58 -9.32
N GLU A 176 -6.61 9.36 -9.55
CA GLU A 176 -7.15 8.16 -8.90
C GLU A 176 -7.17 8.24 -7.35
N HIS A 177 -6.13 8.79 -6.71
CA HIS A 177 -6.14 8.95 -5.25
C HIS A 177 -7.25 9.90 -4.76
N HIS A 178 -7.60 10.93 -5.52
CA HIS A 178 -8.72 11.81 -5.16
C HIS A 178 -10.04 11.05 -5.18
N LEU A 179 -10.25 10.17 -6.18
CA LEU A 179 -11.45 9.33 -6.27
C LEU A 179 -11.53 8.36 -5.09
N ARG A 180 -10.40 7.75 -4.69
CA ARG A 180 -10.31 6.89 -3.50
C ARG A 180 -10.63 7.63 -2.21
N GLU A 181 -10.10 8.83 -2.03
CA GLU A 181 -10.41 9.66 -0.86
C GLU A 181 -11.89 10.05 -0.80
N TRP A 182 -12.46 10.46 -1.93
CA TRP A 182 -13.89 10.79 -2.01
C TRP A 182 -14.77 9.58 -1.74
N TYR A 183 -14.36 8.40 -2.21
CA TYR A 183 -15.10 7.16 -1.97
C TYR A 183 -15.17 6.85 -0.47
N VAL A 184 -14.03 6.91 0.22
CA VAL A 184 -13.96 6.66 1.67
C VAL A 184 -14.74 7.72 2.43
N LEU A 185 -14.65 9.00 2.04
CA LEU A 185 -15.45 10.06 2.66
C LEU A 185 -16.96 9.83 2.45
N ALA A 186 -17.38 9.41 1.27
CA ALA A 186 -18.78 9.10 0.96
C ALA A 186 -19.30 7.91 1.78
N ASP A 187 -18.52 6.83 1.90
CA ASP A 187 -18.83 5.69 2.76
C ASP A 187 -19.00 6.11 4.23
N LEU A 188 -18.10 6.95 4.73
CA LEU A 188 -18.17 7.45 6.11
C LEU A 188 -19.41 8.32 6.36
N TYR A 189 -19.85 9.11 5.39
CA TYR A 189 -21.11 9.85 5.48
C TYR A 189 -22.33 8.92 5.47
N ASP A 190 -22.34 7.90 4.60
CA ASP A 190 -23.45 6.95 4.54
C ASP A 190 -23.58 6.20 5.88
N ARG A 191 -22.45 5.72 6.42
CA ARG A 191 -22.39 5.05 7.72
C ARG A 191 -22.73 5.94 8.91
N SER A 192 -22.60 7.27 8.79
CA SER A 192 -23.02 8.20 9.83
C SER A 192 -24.49 8.62 9.73
N GLY A 193 -25.20 8.17 8.70
CA GLY A 193 -26.57 8.57 8.39
C GLY A 193 -26.67 9.90 7.60
N ASP A 194 -25.55 10.51 7.23
CA ASP A 194 -25.51 11.71 6.38
C ASP A 194 -25.63 11.34 4.89
N VAL A 195 -26.79 10.78 4.56
CA VAL A 195 -27.15 10.26 3.23
C VAL A 195 -27.04 11.35 2.15
N ILE A 196 -27.26 12.61 2.51
CA ILE A 196 -27.19 13.75 1.58
C ILE A 196 -25.74 13.95 1.13
N ASN A 197 -24.81 14.13 2.07
CA ASN A 197 -23.40 14.31 1.73
C ASN A 197 -22.82 13.06 1.05
N ALA A 198 -23.20 11.84 1.51
CA ALA A 198 -22.79 10.60 0.87
C ALA A 198 -23.15 10.59 -0.63
N ARG A 199 -24.40 10.93 -0.96
CA ARG A 199 -24.90 10.97 -2.33
C ARG A 199 -24.20 12.02 -3.18
N GLU A 200 -23.89 13.19 -2.63
CA GLU A 200 -23.14 14.23 -3.35
C GLU A 200 -21.74 13.75 -3.74
N TRP A 201 -21.00 13.16 -2.80
CA TRP A 201 -19.67 12.64 -3.08
C TRP A 201 -19.68 11.47 -4.05
N PHE A 202 -20.59 10.51 -3.90
CA PHE A 202 -20.69 9.39 -4.84
C PHE A 202 -21.08 9.87 -6.26
N LYS A 203 -21.97 10.86 -6.39
CA LYS A 203 -22.27 11.49 -7.70
C LYS A 203 -21.04 12.16 -8.30
N LYS A 204 -20.23 12.83 -7.48
CA LYS A 204 -18.99 13.48 -7.93
C LYS A 204 -17.97 12.47 -8.45
N ILE A 205 -17.84 11.32 -7.79
CA ILE A 205 -17.00 10.21 -8.27
C ILE A 205 -17.53 9.71 -9.61
N ALA A 206 -18.82 9.37 -9.70
CA ALA A 206 -19.44 8.87 -10.93
C ALA A 206 -19.35 9.87 -12.10
N HIS A 207 -19.33 11.17 -11.85
CA HIS A 207 -19.13 12.19 -12.87
C HIS A 207 -17.70 12.18 -13.44
N ASN A 208 -16.69 11.89 -12.61
CA ASN A 208 -15.30 11.86 -13.02
C ASN A 208 -14.88 10.49 -13.59
N ASP A 209 -15.42 9.41 -13.02
CA ASP A 209 -15.19 8.03 -13.42
C ASP A 209 -16.42 7.16 -13.10
N PRO A 210 -17.31 6.92 -14.08
CA PRO A 210 -18.52 6.11 -13.92
C PRO A 210 -18.30 4.62 -13.68
N ASP A 211 -17.08 4.11 -13.90
CA ASP A 211 -16.69 2.71 -13.75
C ASP A 211 -15.79 2.50 -12.51
N PHE A 212 -15.61 3.53 -11.69
CA PHE A 212 -14.81 3.46 -10.48
C PHE A 212 -15.45 2.55 -9.42
N SER A 213 -14.79 1.43 -9.09
CA SER A 213 -15.25 0.48 -8.08
C SER A 213 -16.70 0.01 -8.34
N ASP A 214 -17.55 0.09 -7.33
CA ASP A 214 -18.96 -0.31 -7.27
C ASP A 214 -19.89 0.92 -7.21
N ILE A 215 -19.45 2.07 -7.75
CA ILE A 215 -20.12 3.36 -7.55
C ILE A 215 -21.60 3.37 -7.93
N ARG A 216 -21.98 2.60 -8.97
CA ARG A 216 -23.37 2.46 -9.43
C ARG A 216 -24.24 1.77 -8.38
N ASP A 217 -23.73 0.68 -7.81
CA ASP A 217 -24.42 -0.09 -6.77
C ASP A 217 -24.57 0.76 -5.51
N ARG A 218 -23.50 1.46 -5.10
CA ARG A 218 -23.53 2.39 -3.98
C ARG A 218 -24.60 3.46 -4.16
N LEU A 219 -24.64 4.14 -5.30
CA LEU A 219 -25.66 5.17 -5.59
C LEU A 219 -27.11 4.65 -5.53
N SER A 220 -27.33 3.37 -5.83
CA SER A 220 -28.65 2.74 -5.74
C SER A 220 -29.04 2.38 -4.31
N ALA A 221 -28.06 2.05 -3.45
CA ALA A 221 -28.29 1.52 -2.10
C ALA A 221 -28.18 2.57 -0.97
N ILE A 222 -27.64 3.76 -1.22
CA ILE A 222 -27.44 4.83 -0.22
C ILE A 222 -28.68 5.06 0.66
N GLY A 223 -28.47 5.04 1.98
CA GLY A 223 -29.54 5.24 2.97
C GLY A 223 -30.48 4.05 3.21
N SER A 224 -30.14 2.85 2.73
CA SER A 224 -30.95 1.63 2.89
C SER A 224 -30.53 0.74 4.08
N HIS A 225 -29.80 1.30 5.05
CA HIS A 225 -29.31 0.60 6.25
C HIS A 225 -30.35 0.47 7.36
#